data_AF-W9GKL7-F1
#
_entry.id   AF-W9GKL7-F1
#
_cell.length_a   1.000
_cell.length_b   1.000
_cell.length_c   1.000
_cell.angle_alpha   90.00
_cell.angle_beta   90.00
_cell.angle_gamma   90.00
#
_symmetry.space_group_name_H-M   'P 1'
#
loop_
_entity.id
_entity.type
_entity.pdbx_description
1 polymer ?
#
loop_
_entity_poly.entity_id
_entity_poly.type
_entity_poly.pdbx_seq_one_letter_code
_entity_poly.pdbx_strand_id
1 'polypeptide(L)'
;MDLPEVWPYLSTSSRSWLMEHNGEPLPDIVIAEILSVTGGEQNAQWWTGPSVEGQTQLTDEAVDWIEASPTTMRAEPNSIRARRCGAEIAARSCTP
;
A
#
# COMPACT_ATOMS: atom_id res chain seq x y z
N MET A 1 15.90 2.73 -0.14
CA MET A 1 14.51 3.15 0.13
C MET A 1 13.94 2.26 1.24
N ASP A 2 13.25 2.84 2.21
CA ASP A 2 12.62 2.12 3.31
C ASP A 2 11.17 1.73 3.00
N LEU A 3 10.61 0.76 3.72
CA LEU A 3 9.25 0.25 3.49
C LEU A 3 8.16 1.35 3.46
N PRO A 4 8.14 2.35 4.36
CA PRO A 4 7.14 3.42 4.32
C PRO A 4 7.22 4.29 3.05
N GLU A 5 8.41 4.40 2.47
CA GLU A 5 8.63 5.14 1.23
C GLU A 5 8.18 4.34 0.01
N VAL A 6 8.38 3.01 0.02
CA VAL A 6 7.93 2.10 -1.05
C VAL A 6 6.41 1.93 -1.05
N TRP A 7 5.81 1.82 0.14
CA TRP A 7 4.39 1.52 0.35
C TRP A 7 3.39 2.29 -0.54
N PRO A 8 3.44 3.63 -0.66
CA PRO A 8 2.48 4.39 -1.47
C PRO A 8 2.57 4.10 -2.98
N TYR A 9 3.69 3.56 -3.46
CA TYR A 9 3.90 3.23 -4.87
C TYR A 9 3.46 1.81 -5.25
N LEU A 10 3.18 0.97 -4.26
CA LEU A 10 2.67 -0.37 -4.48
C LEU A 10 1.19 -0.33 -4.90
N SER A 11 0.82 -1.24 -5.80
CA SER A 11 -0.55 -1.48 -6.20
C SER A 11 -1.42 -1.81 -4.98
N THR A 12 -2.72 -1.50 -5.09
CA THR A 12 -3.68 -1.85 -4.05
C THR A 12 -3.67 -3.35 -3.79
N SER A 13 -3.54 -4.18 -4.83
CA SER A 13 -3.50 -5.63 -4.72
C SER A 13 -2.27 -6.12 -3.94
N SER A 14 -1.08 -5.58 -4.21
CA SER A 14 0.11 -5.96 -3.47
C SER A 14 0.08 -5.48 -2.03
N ARG A 15 -0.43 -4.27 -1.77
CA ARG A 15 -0.67 -3.82 -0.39
C ARG A 15 -1.68 -4.71 0.33
N SER A 16 -2.80 -5.06 -0.30
CA SER A 16 -3.79 -5.99 0.27
C SER A 16 -3.16 -7.33 0.63
N TRP A 17 -2.40 -7.91 -0.28
CA TRP A 17 -1.70 -9.17 -0.02
C TRP A 17 -0.71 -9.02 1.14
N LEU A 18 0.12 -7.98 1.15
CA LEU A 18 1.07 -7.72 2.22
C LEU A 18 0.39 -7.51 3.58
N MET A 19 -0.81 -6.94 3.62
CA MET A 19 -1.56 -6.76 4.86
C MET A 19 -2.17 -8.08 5.38
N GLU A 20 -2.50 -9.00 4.49
CA GLU A 20 -3.12 -10.30 4.83
C GLU A 20 -2.08 -11.41 5.08
N HIS A 21 -0.91 -11.31 4.45
CA HIS A 21 0.09 -12.37 4.36
C HIS A 21 1.54 -11.87 4.60
N ASN A 22 1.74 -10.79 5.37
CA ASN A 22 3.06 -10.19 5.67
C ASN A 22 4.11 -11.18 6.24
N GLY A 23 3.70 -12.20 6.98
CA GLY A 23 4.58 -13.24 7.53
C GLY A 23 4.85 -14.42 6.58
N GLU A 24 4.29 -14.40 5.37
CA GLU A 24 4.46 -15.46 4.38
C GLU A 24 5.55 -15.11 3.34
N PRO A 25 6.13 -16.11 2.66
CA PRO A 25 6.97 -15.89 1.48
C PRO A 25 6.31 -14.94 0.46
N LEU A 26 7.04 -13.91 0.06
CA LEU A 26 6.59 -12.97 -0.95
C LEU A 26 6.42 -13.68 -2.31
N PRO A 27 5.26 -13.55 -2.96
CA PRO A 27 5.06 -14.09 -4.30
C PRO A 27 5.85 -13.28 -5.33
N ASP A 28 6.23 -13.92 -6.43
CA ASP A 28 7.06 -13.31 -7.48
C ASP A 28 6.50 -11.99 -8.02
N ILE A 29 5.16 -11.86 -8.05
CA ILE A 29 4.49 -10.64 -8.51
C ILE A 29 4.74 -9.44 -7.58
N VAL A 30 4.71 -9.66 -6.26
CA VAL A 30 4.98 -8.63 -5.25
C VAL A 30 6.46 -8.28 -5.25
N ILE A 31 7.34 -9.29 -5.40
CA ILE A 31 8.78 -9.09 -5.53
C ILE A 31 9.11 -8.23 -6.75
N ALA A 32 8.57 -8.58 -7.92
CA ALA A 32 8.81 -7.86 -9.16
C ALA A 32 8.32 -6.41 -9.08
N GLU A 33 7.17 -6.17 -8.45
CA GLU A 33 6.65 -4.81 -8.25
C GLU A 33 7.53 -3.99 -7.31
N ILE A 34 7.95 -4.56 -6.17
CA ILE A 34 8.82 -3.86 -5.23
C ILE A 34 10.15 -3.50 -5.90
N LEU A 35 10.77 -4.44 -6.63
CA LEU A 35 12.00 -4.16 -7.39
C LEU A 35 11.80 -3.10 -8.47
N SER A 36 10.62 -3.05 -9.11
CA SER A 36 10.30 -2.00 -10.06
C SER A 36 10.22 -0.61 -9.40
N VAL A 37 9.72 -0.52 -8.17
CA VAL A 37 9.62 0.74 -7.41
C VAL A 37 10.98 1.17 -6.87
N THR A 38 11.77 0.24 -6.34
CA THR A 38 13.09 0.53 -5.74
C THR A 38 14.20 0.68 -6.77
N GLY A 39 13.92 0.50 -8.06
CA GLY A 39 14.96 0.52 -9.10
C GLY A 39 15.91 -0.68 -9.02
N GLY A 40 15.43 -1.81 -8.48
CA GLY A 40 16.20 -3.03 -8.27
C GLY A 40 16.99 -3.08 -6.96
N GLU A 41 16.93 -2.03 -6.14
CA GLU A 41 17.59 -2.02 -4.84
C GLU A 41 16.82 -2.89 -3.82
N GLN A 42 17.56 -3.71 -3.07
CA GLN A 42 17.04 -4.48 -1.94
C GLN A 42 17.58 -3.90 -0.65
N ASN A 43 16.69 -3.64 0.32
CA ASN A 43 17.07 -3.05 1.60
C ASN A 43 16.90 -4.08 2.73
N ALA A 44 18.02 -4.56 3.25
CA ALA A 44 18.09 -5.61 4.27
C ALA A 44 17.38 -5.25 5.60
N GLN A 45 17.01 -3.99 5.84
CA GLN A 45 16.29 -3.57 7.04
C GLN A 45 14.86 -4.13 7.11
N TRP A 46 14.19 -4.27 5.95
CA TRP A 46 12.79 -4.69 5.88
C TRP A 46 12.57 -5.87 4.92
N TRP A 47 13.62 -6.29 4.23
CA TRP A 47 13.63 -7.33 3.22
C TRP A 47 14.74 -8.33 3.53
N THR A 48 14.41 -9.59 3.85
CA THR A 48 15.43 -10.58 4.26
C THR A 48 16.25 -11.12 3.08
N GLY A 49 15.78 -10.92 1.85
CA GLY A 49 16.38 -11.50 0.66
C GLY A 49 15.97 -12.97 0.49
N PRO A 50 16.47 -13.64 -0.58
CA PRO A 50 16.19 -15.05 -0.78
C PRO A 50 16.80 -15.89 0.35
N SER A 51 15.94 -16.61 1.07
CA SER A 51 16.32 -17.63 2.05
C SER A 51 17.01 -18.81 1.38
N VAL A 52 17.51 -19.77 2.16
CA VAL A 52 18.16 -21.00 1.66
C VAL A 52 17.23 -21.79 0.72
N GLU A 53 15.91 -21.66 0.89
CA GLU A 53 14.89 -22.26 0.04
C GLU A 53 14.46 -21.38 -1.16
N GLY A 54 15.18 -20.27 -1.41
CA GLY A 54 14.91 -19.34 -2.51
C GLY A 54 13.73 -18.39 -2.27
N GLN A 55 13.08 -18.47 -1.11
CA GLN A 55 11.92 -17.66 -0.75
C GLN A 55 12.34 -16.37 -0.07
N THR A 56 11.78 -15.25 -0.52
CA THR A 56 12.02 -13.93 0.09
C THR A 56 10.89 -13.61 1.07
N GLN A 57 11.21 -13.05 2.22
CA GLN A 57 10.23 -12.64 3.24
C GLN A 57 10.51 -11.21 3.70
N LEU A 58 9.56 -10.64 4.41
CA LEU A 58 9.76 -9.41 5.18
C LEU A 58 10.49 -9.72 6.48
N THR A 59 11.18 -8.73 7.04
CA THR A 59 11.69 -8.83 8.41
C THR A 59 10.56 -8.67 9.41
N ASP A 60 10.75 -9.17 10.64
CA ASP A 60 9.75 -8.99 11.71
C ASP A 60 9.43 -7.50 11.96
N GLU A 61 10.42 -6.61 11.86
CA GLU A 61 10.22 -5.17 11.99
C GLU A 61 9.31 -4.60 10.88
N ALA A 62 9.45 -5.13 9.66
CA ALA A 62 8.61 -4.75 8.53
C ALA A 62 7.18 -5.27 8.67
N VAL A 63 7.02 -6.51 9.16
CA VAL A 63 5.74 -7.12 9.51
C VAL A 63 5.03 -6.26 10.56
N ASP A 64 5.71 -5.95 11.67
CA ASP A 64 5.21 -5.10 12.75
C ASP A 64 4.80 -3.72 12.25
N TRP A 65 5.60 -3.12 11.35
CA TRP A 65 5.24 -1.84 10.75
C TRP A 65 3.97 -1.94 9.90
N ILE A 66 3.77 -3.00 9.12
CA ILE A 66 2.55 -3.19 8.32
C ILE A 66 1.33 -3.37 9.25
N GLU A 67 1.46 -4.16 10.32
CA GLU A 67 0.38 -4.40 11.29
C GLU A 67 0.04 -3.14 12.12
N ALA A 68 1.06 -2.38 12.51
CA ALA A 68 0.91 -1.13 13.24
C ALA A 68 0.50 0.03 12.33
N SER A 69 0.81 -0.05 11.03
CA SER A 69 0.35 0.92 10.06
C SER A 69 -1.17 0.86 10.08
N PRO A 70 -1.86 1.95 10.45
CA PRO A 70 -3.30 1.98 10.33
C PRO A 70 -3.57 1.95 8.83
N THR A 71 -3.82 0.76 8.29
CA THR A 71 -4.28 0.51 6.93
C THR A 71 -5.53 1.33 6.73
N THR A 72 -5.31 2.56 6.28
CA THR A 72 -6.34 3.53 5.93
C THR A 72 -7.28 3.85 7.11
N MET A 73 -7.35 5.11 7.50
CA MET A 73 -8.55 5.71 8.07
C MET A 73 -9.78 5.05 7.43
N ARG A 74 -10.45 4.15 8.16
CA ARG A 74 -11.73 3.54 7.78
C ARG A 74 -12.57 4.63 7.12
N ALA A 75 -12.78 4.52 5.81
CA ALA A 75 -13.65 5.36 5.00
C ALA A 75 -14.31 6.54 5.75
N GLU A 76 -13.79 7.75 5.62
CA GLU A 76 -14.66 8.93 5.71
C GLU A 76 -14.99 9.38 4.29
N PRO A 77 -16.15 9.00 3.72
CA PRO A 77 -16.78 9.83 2.70
C PRO A 77 -17.35 11.08 3.38
N ASN A 78 -16.56 11.81 4.16
CA ASN A 78 -17.01 13.06 4.78
C ASN A 78 -15.87 13.98 5.16
N SER A 79 -15.13 14.44 4.16
CA SER A 79 -14.31 15.65 4.32
C SER A 79 -14.46 16.54 3.10
N ILE A 80 -15.60 17.24 3.07
CA ILE A 80 -15.75 18.63 2.61
C ILE A 80 -14.94 19.01 1.35
N ARG A 81 -15.02 18.24 0.26
CA ARG A 81 -14.60 18.70 -1.09
C ARG A 81 -15.02 17.81 -2.27
N ALA A 82 -16.08 17.02 -2.13
CA ALA A 82 -16.85 16.60 -3.30
C ALA A 82 -17.74 17.78 -3.74
N ARG A 83 -17.11 18.81 -4.33
CA ARG A 83 -17.86 19.85 -5.03
C ARG A 83 -18.50 19.21 -6.26
N ARG A 84 -19.79 18.91 -6.13
CA ARG A 84 -20.86 19.52 -6.95
C ARG A 84 -20.38 19.95 -8.35
N CYS A 85 -20.46 19.03 -9.32
CA CYS A 85 -20.73 19.30 -10.74
C CYS A 85 -20.77 17.95 -11.47
N GLY A 86 -21.95 17.34 -11.55
CA GLY A 86 -22.10 16.06 -12.25
C GLY A 86 -23.46 15.39 -12.02
N ALA A 87 -24.55 16.17 -12.02
CA ALA A 87 -25.91 15.66 -12.22
C ALA A 87 -26.82 16.85 -12.58
N GLU A 88 -26.81 17.14 -13.87
CA GLU A 88 -27.88 17.70 -14.69
C GLU A 88 -29.27 17.83 -14.01
N ILE A 89 -29.82 19.06 -14.04
CA ILE A 89 -31.26 19.43 -14.00
C ILE A 89 -32.01 19.24 -12.66
N ALA A 90 -31.88 20.22 -11.76
CA ALA A 90 -32.99 20.76 -10.94
C ALA A 90 -32.52 21.99 -10.12
N ALA A 91 -32.04 23.04 -10.81
CA ALA A 91 -31.75 24.31 -10.17
C ALA A 91 -33.03 25.16 -10.05
N ARG A 92 -33.69 25.07 -8.90
CA ARG A 92 -34.34 26.24 -8.32
C ARG A 92 -33.79 26.46 -6.92
N SER A 93 -33.30 27.67 -6.72
CA SER A 93 -33.02 28.30 -5.42
C SER A 93 -31.66 28.00 -4.79
N CYS A 94 -30.60 28.58 -5.38
CA CYS A 94 -29.49 29.13 -4.61
C CYS A 94 -29.70 30.65 -4.52
N THR A 95 -29.73 31.20 -3.31
CA THR A 95 -29.56 32.64 -3.02
C THR A 95 -28.65 32.77 -1.79
N PRO A 96 -27.94 33.90 -1.67
CA PRO A 96 -26.49 33.98 -1.41
C PRO A 96 -26.10 33.63 0.03
#